data_AF-A0A3B9AFI4-F1
#
_entry.id   AF-A0A3B9AFI4-F1
#
_cell.length_a   1.000
_cell.length_b   1.000
_cell.length_c   1.000
_cell.angle_alpha   90.00
_cell.angle_beta   90.00
_cell.angle_gamma   90.00
#
_symmetry.space_group_name_H-M   'P 1'
#
loop_
_entity.id
_entity.type
_entity.pdbx_description
1 polymer ?
#
loop_
_entity_poly.entity_id
_entity_poly.type
_entity_poly.pdbx_seq_one_letter_code
_entity_poly.pdbx_strand_id
1 'polypeptide(L)' 'MSSATFYKFRARYGGIDASMMKRLNEHEGENRRLTKICAEERVIADVAWDPLQKT' A
#
# COMPACT_ATOMS: atom_id res chain seq x y z
N MET A 1 -19.01 -26.40 7.72
CA MET A 1 -17.74 -26.30 6.96
C MET A 1 -17.16 -27.71 6.84
N SER A 2 -16.84 -28.20 5.64
CA SER A 2 -16.28 -29.55 5.49
C SER A 2 -14.80 -29.58 5.90
N SER A 3 -14.32 -30.75 6.34
CA SER A 3 -12.91 -30.98 6.65
C SER A 3 -11.99 -30.69 5.46
N ALA A 4 -12.44 -30.98 4.24
CA ALA A 4 -11.71 -30.69 3.00
C ALA A 4 -11.49 -29.18 2.79
N THR A 5 -12.48 -28.35 3.14
CA THR A 5 -12.36 -26.88 3.05
C THR A 5 -11.33 -26.36 4.06
N PHE A 6 -11.30 -26.91 5.28
CA PHE A 6 -10.34 -26.52 6.32
C PHE A 6 -8.89 -26.83 5.92
N TYR A 7 -8.61 -28.05 5.43
CA TYR A 7 -7.25 -28.42 5.00
C TYR A 7 -6.80 -27.64 3.76
N LYS A 8 -7.69 -27.36 2.80
CA LYS A 8 -7.37 -26.46 1.67
C LYS A 8 -6.98 -25.05 2.14
N PHE A 9 -7.72 -24.51 3.11
CA PHE A 9 -7.42 -23.19 3.68
C PHE A 9 -6.07 -23.18 4.40
N ARG A 10 -5.82 -24.17 5.27
CA ARG A 10 -4.56 -24.31 6.00
C ARG A 10 -3.36 -24.55 5.09
N ALA A 11 -3.51 -25.32 4.01
CA ALA A 11 -2.44 -25.50 3.02
C ALA A 11 -2.07 -24.19 2.31
N ARG A 12 -3.06 -23.32 2.05
CA ARG A 12 -2.84 -22.06 1.33
C ARG A 12 -2.37 -20.91 2.21
N TYR A 13 -2.85 -20.85 3.45
CA TYR A 13 -2.64 -19.69 4.33
C TYR A 13 -2.06 -20.04 5.70
N GLY A 14 -1.96 -21.32 6.06
CA GLY A 14 -1.53 -21.75 7.40
C GLY A 14 -0.04 -21.55 7.70
N GLY A 15 0.78 -21.25 6.69
CA GLY A 15 2.18 -20.85 6.85
C GLY A 15 2.39 -19.33 6.91
N ILE A 16 1.33 -18.53 6.70
CA ILE A 16 1.41 -17.07 6.84
C ILE A 16 1.30 -16.76 8.33
N ASP A 17 2.43 -16.45 8.96
CA ASP A 17 2.45 -16.00 10.35
C ASP A 17 1.72 -14.64 10.47
N ALA A 18 1.00 -14.44 11.58
CA ALA A 18 0.36 -13.18 11.91
C ALA A 18 1.36 -12.01 11.89
N SER A 19 2.64 -12.26 12.21
CA SER A 19 3.71 -11.28 12.09
C SER A 19 3.95 -10.79 10.66
N MET A 20 3.78 -11.65 9.64
CA MET A 20 3.93 -11.28 8.23
C MET A 20 2.76 -10.43 7.76
N MET A 21 1.53 -10.76 8.14
CA MET A 21 0.34 -9.94 7.83
C MET A 21 0.43 -8.56 8.48
N LYS A 22 0.93 -8.50 9.72
CA LYS A 22 1.17 -7.23 10.41
C LYS A 22 2.17 -6.36 9.65
N ARG A 23 3.31 -6.92 9.25
CA ARG A 23 4.32 -6.21 8.44
C ARG A 23 3.77 -5.77 7.09
N LEU A 24 2.96 -6.60 6.43
CA LEU A 24 2.32 -6.24 5.17
C LEU A 24 1.40 -5.03 5.34
N ASN A 25 0.56 -5.02 6.37
CA ASN A 25 -0.32 -3.89 6.67
C ASN A 25 0.45 -2.61 6.99
N GLU A 26 1.57 -2.72 7.72
CA GLU A 26 2.46 -1.58 8.00
C GLU A 26 3.06 -1.03 6.70
N HIS A 27 3.55 -1.91 5.81
CA HIS A 27 4.07 -1.52 4.50
C HIS A 27 3.00 -0.89 3.60
N GLU A 28 1.77 -1.41 3.60
CA GLU A 28 0.66 -0.82 2.84
C GLU A 28 0.27 0.56 3.39
N GLY A 29 0.28 0.73 4.72
CA GLY A 29 0.04 2.02 5.37
C GLY A 29 1.08 3.06 4.96
N GLU A 30 2.35 2.70 5.01
CA GLU A 30 3.44 3.60 4.61
C GLU A 30 3.39 3.92 3.10
N ASN A 31 3.09 2.94 2.24
CA ASN A 31 2.97 3.18 0.81
C ASN A 31 1.86 4.18 0.46
N ARG A 32 0.72 4.14 1.17
CA ARG A 32 -0.35 5.13 1.02
C ARG A 32 0.11 6.53 1.45
N ARG A 33 0.85 6.62 2.56
CA ARG A 33 1.40 7.89 3.06
C ARG A 33 2.39 8.49 2.06
N LEU A 34 3.33 7.69 1.56
CA LEU A 34 4.31 8.12 0.56
C LEU A 34 3.64 8.57 -0.73
N THR A 35 2.65 7.82 -1.22
CA THR A 35 1.90 8.20 -2.43
C THR A 35 1.20 9.56 -2.26
N LYS A 36 0.62 9.82 -1.09
CA LYS A 36 0.01 11.12 -0.79
C LYS A 36 1.03 12.25 -0.82
N ILE A 37 2.19 12.06 -0.19
CA ILE A 37 3.27 13.06 -0.16
C ILE A 37 3.76 13.37 -1.58
N CYS A 38 4.03 12.34 -2.40
CA CYS A 38 4.46 12.54 -3.77
C CYS A 38 3.42 13.27 -4.63
N ALA A 39 2.13 13.03 -4.41
CA ALA A 39 1.07 13.77 -5.08
C ALA A 39 1.04 15.25 -4.65
N GLU A 40 1.18 15.53 -3.36
CA GLU A 40 1.23 16.89 -2.81
C GLU A 40 2.46 17.65 -3.31
N GLU A 41 3.65 17.05 -3.27
CA GLU A 41 4.89 17.64 -3.78
C GLU A 41 4.79 17.97 -5.27
N ARG A 42 4.17 17.09 -6.07
CA ARG A 42 3.96 17.33 -7.49
C ARG A 42 3.02 18.50 -7.75
N VAL A 43 1.94 18.62 -6.99
CA VAL A 43 1.03 19.78 -7.08
C VAL A 43 1.76 21.08 -6.74
N ILE A 44 2.61 21.07 -5.70
CA ILE A 44 3.40 22.25 -5.33
C ILE A 44 4.38 22.63 -6.44
N ALA A 45 5.07 21.64 -7.03
CA ALA A 45 5.97 21.87 -8.15
C ALA A 45 5.23 22.47 -9.34
N ASP A 46 4.11 21.88 -9.75
CA ASP A 46 3.31 22.35 -10.89
C ASP A 46 2.85 23.81 -10.68
N VAL A 47 2.39 24.16 -9.47
CA VAL A 47 2.00 25.54 -9.12
C VAL A 47 3.19 26.51 -9.15
N ALA A 48 4.39 26.08 -8.75
CA ALA A 48 5.59 26.91 -8.79
C ALA A 48 6.11 27.15 -10.22
N TRP A 49 5.92 26.18 -11.12
CA TRP A 49 6.34 26.28 -12.53
C TRP A 49 5.30 26.96 -13.43
N ASP A 50 4.01 26.92 -13.09
CA ASP A 50 2.93 27.50 -13.91
C ASP A 50 3.10 28.99 -14.26
N PRO A 51 3.59 29.89 -13.37
CA PRO A 51 3.87 31.28 -13.71
C PRO A 51 5.02 31.45 -14.71
N LEU A 52 6.00 30.54 -14.70
CA LEU A 52 7.20 30.60 -15.54
C LEU A 52 6.95 30.09 -16.96
N GLN A 53 5.90 29.29 -17.18
CA GLN A 53 5.55 28.78 -18.51
C GLN A 53 4.60 29.68 -19.30
N LYS A 54 3.97 30.68 -18.65
CA LYS A 54 2.97 31.56 -19.26
C LYS A 54 3.53 32.89 -19.81
N THR A 55 4.84 33.10 -19.73
CA THR A 55 5.58 34.21 -20.35
C THR A 55 6.34 33.74 -21.57
#